data_AF-A0A737NVE3-F1
#
_entry.id   AF-A0A737NVE3-F1
#
_cell.length_a   1.000
_cell.length_b   1.000
_cell.length_c   1.000
_cell.angle_alpha   90.00
_cell.angle_beta   90.00
_cell.angle_gamma   90.00
#
_symmetry.space_group_name_H-M   'P 1'
#
loop_
_entity.id
_entity.type
_entity.pdbx_description
1 polymer ?
#
loop_
_entity_poly.entity_id
_entity_poly.type
_entity_poly.pdbx_seq_one_letter_code
_entity_poly.pdbx_strand_id
1 'polypeptide(L)'
;MKADSAAPCPRTTAEWRPGEAWDCQPGLRSTEKEALKRLSDYFAGGGKSNWPLIVRAGLARLILPLRETLDWMNAAKAPANSAVHDILVEMHRLGKSYWYWTQEE
;
A
#
# COMPACT_ATOMS: atom_id res chain seq x y z
N MET A 1 -18.52 22.01 -17.40
CA MET A 1 -17.07 21.78 -17.33
C MET A 1 -16.79 21.00 -16.06
N LYS A 2 -16.49 19.70 -16.14
CA LYS A 2 -15.90 19.00 -14.99
C LYS A 2 -14.50 19.58 -14.85
N ALA A 3 -14.20 20.18 -13.70
CA ALA A 3 -12.83 20.51 -13.39
C ALA A 3 -12.03 19.22 -13.51
N ASP A 4 -10.97 19.22 -14.33
CA ASP A 4 -9.92 18.22 -14.25
C ASP A 4 -9.44 18.28 -12.80
N SER A 5 -9.91 17.32 -12.00
CA SER A 5 -9.51 17.18 -10.62
C SER A 5 -8.09 16.63 -10.69
N ALA A 6 -7.13 17.52 -10.95
CA ALA A 6 -5.72 17.21 -10.81
C ALA A 6 -5.54 16.55 -9.44
N ALA A 7 -4.92 15.36 -9.43
CA ALA A 7 -4.61 14.69 -8.18
C ALA A 7 -3.88 15.70 -7.28
N PRO A 8 -4.21 15.78 -5.97
CA PRO A 8 -3.57 16.73 -5.08
C PRO A 8 -2.06 16.56 -5.19
N CYS A 9 -1.38 17.60 -5.70
CA CYS A 9 0.07 17.64 -5.69
C CYS A 9 0.55 17.85 -4.25
N PRO A 10 1.72 17.31 -3.87
CA PRO A 10 2.32 17.60 -2.58
C PRO A 10 2.42 19.12 -2.37
N ARG A 11 2.09 19.59 -1.15
CA ARG A 11 2.21 21.02 -0.78
C ARG A 11 3.66 21.52 -0.75
N THR A 12 4.62 20.62 -0.92
CA THR A 12 6.06 20.86 -0.76
C THR A 12 6.82 20.56 -2.04
N THR A 13 7.79 21.42 -2.36
CA THR A 13 8.77 21.23 -3.45
C THR A 13 9.89 20.24 -3.08
N ALA A 14 9.87 19.69 -1.86
CA ALA A 14 10.82 18.69 -1.41
C ALA A 14 10.65 17.41 -2.24
N GLU A 15 11.77 16.80 -2.63
CA GLU A 15 11.75 15.48 -3.27
C GLU A 15 11.19 14.43 -2.30
N TRP A 16 10.29 13.58 -2.78
CA TRP A 16 9.87 12.41 -2.02
C TRP A 16 11.04 11.44 -1.91
N ARG A 17 11.30 10.93 -0.70
CA ARG A 17 12.33 9.93 -0.43
C ARG A 17 11.79 8.86 0.52
N PRO A 18 12.21 7.58 0.37
CA PRO A 18 11.89 6.54 1.34
C PRO A 18 12.34 6.94 2.75
N GLY A 19 11.53 6.62 3.75
CA GLY A 19 11.92 6.79 5.15
C GLY A 19 13.08 5.88 5.53
N GLU A 20 14.01 6.36 6.36
CA GLU A 20 15.22 5.61 6.76
C GLU A 20 14.91 4.27 7.44
N ALA A 21 13.74 4.15 8.08
CA ALA A 21 13.30 2.94 8.77
C ALA A 21 12.56 1.94 7.84
N TRP A 22 12.34 2.28 6.57
CA TRP A 22 11.57 1.43 5.66
C TRP A 22 12.43 0.31 5.09
N ASP A 23 11.98 -0.92 5.27
CA ASP A 23 12.56 -2.05 4.56
C ASP A 23 12.01 -2.13 3.12
N CYS A 24 12.82 -1.64 2.20
CA CYS A 24 12.54 -1.54 0.76
C CYS A 24 12.91 -2.81 -0.04
N GLN A 25 13.07 -3.96 0.62
CA GLN A 25 13.36 -5.21 -0.09
C GLN A 25 12.21 -5.62 -1.03
N PRO A 26 12.50 -6.00 -2.29
CA PRO A 26 11.48 -6.32 -3.30
C PRO A 26 10.80 -7.67 -3.05
N GLY A 27 11.46 -8.56 -2.31
CA GLY A 27 10.93 -9.87 -1.94
C GLY A 27 9.79 -9.76 -0.93
N LEU A 28 8.74 -10.56 -1.13
CA LEU A 28 7.74 -10.81 -0.10
C LEU A 28 8.24 -11.88 0.87
N ARG A 29 8.17 -11.58 2.17
CA ARG A 29 8.43 -12.53 3.26
C ARG A 29 7.31 -13.56 3.34
N SER A 30 7.59 -14.75 3.88
CA SER A 30 6.57 -15.80 4.04
C SER A 30 5.37 -15.32 4.86
N THR A 31 5.62 -14.55 5.92
CA THR A 31 4.57 -13.93 6.76
C THR A 31 3.69 -12.95 5.98
N GLU A 32 4.28 -12.20 5.04
CA GLU A 32 3.55 -11.26 4.19
C GLU A 32 2.70 -11.99 3.16
N LYS A 33 3.24 -13.04 2.53
CA LYS A 33 2.48 -13.89 1.60
C LYS A 33 1.26 -14.50 2.28
N GLU A 34 1.44 -15.02 3.50
CA GLU A 34 0.32 -15.56 4.30
C GLU A 34 -0.70 -14.48 4.66
N ALA A 35 -0.25 -13.29 5.08
CA ALA A 35 -1.13 -12.20 5.46
C ALA A 35 -1.89 -11.64 4.24
N LEU A 36 -1.26 -11.53 3.07
CA LEU A 36 -1.89 -11.16 1.81
C LEU A 36 -2.96 -12.18 1.39
N LYS A 37 -2.67 -13.48 1.53
CA LYS A 37 -3.66 -14.53 1.26
C LYS A 37 -4.87 -14.41 2.18
N ARG A 38 -4.66 -14.29 3.50
CA ARG A 38 -5.74 -14.10 4.49
C ARG A 38 -6.56 -12.85 4.21
N LEU A 39 -5.92 -11.78 3.74
CA LEU A 39 -6.58 -10.54 3.36
C LEU A 39 -7.48 -10.75 2.13
N SER A 40 -6.99 -11.44 1.10
CA SER A 40 -7.75 -11.81 -0.09
C SER A 40 -8.99 -12.65 0.26
N ASP A 41 -8.81 -13.69 1.08
CA ASP A 41 -9.90 -14.55 1.55
C ASP A 41 -10.95 -13.77 2.35
N TYR A 42 -10.52 -12.82 3.19
CA TYR A 42 -11.42 -11.96 3.99
C TYR A 42 -12.31 -11.08 3.11
N PHE A 43 -11.77 -10.50 2.03
CA PHE A 43 -12.55 -9.69 1.10
C PHE A 43 -13.46 -10.53 0.21
N ALA A 44 -13.00 -11.68 -0.26
CA ALA A 44 -13.84 -12.63 -0.99
C ALA A 44 -15.06 -13.08 -0.16
N GLY A 45 -14.89 -13.19 1.17
CA GLY A 45 -15.96 -13.50 2.12
C GLY A 45 -16.90 -12.32 2.47
N GLY A 46 -16.75 -11.14 1.85
CA GLY A 46 -17.62 -9.98 2.10
C GLY A 46 -17.25 -9.16 3.34
N GLY A 47 -16.02 -9.24 3.83
CA GLY A 47 -15.52 -8.44 4.96
C GLY A 47 -15.54 -6.93 4.67
N LYS A 48 -16.16 -6.14 5.55
CA LYS A 48 -16.53 -4.74 5.22
C LYS A 48 -15.60 -3.62 5.70
N SER A 49 -14.60 -3.84 6.56
CA SER A 49 -13.77 -2.68 6.98
C SER A 49 -12.58 -2.95 7.89
N ASN A 50 -12.66 -3.92 8.79
CA ASN A 50 -11.61 -4.10 9.80
C ASN A 50 -10.75 -5.33 9.54
N TRP A 51 -9.53 -5.07 9.06
CA TRP A 51 -8.52 -6.11 8.89
C TRP A 51 -8.18 -6.72 10.25
N PRO A 52 -8.07 -8.05 10.34
CA PRO A 52 -7.57 -8.70 11.55
C PRO A 52 -6.23 -8.10 11.98
N LEU A 53 -6.02 -7.93 13.29
CA LEU A 53 -4.77 -7.39 13.84
C LEU A 53 -3.55 -8.17 13.35
N ILE A 54 -3.67 -9.49 13.26
CA ILE A 54 -2.61 -10.37 12.75
C ILE A 54 -2.25 -10.09 11.28
N VAL A 55 -3.23 -9.72 10.46
CA VAL A 55 -3.01 -9.33 9.05
C VAL A 55 -2.33 -7.97 8.98
N ARG A 56 -2.77 -7.00 9.81
CA ARG A 56 -2.11 -5.68 9.90
C ARG A 56 -0.65 -5.80 10.33
N ALA A 57 -0.36 -6.62 11.34
CA ALA A 57 1.00 -6.84 11.81
C ALA A 57 1.87 -7.54 10.75
N GLY A 58 1.34 -8.57 10.09
CA GLY A 58 2.04 -9.31 9.05
C GLY A 58 2.36 -8.47 7.80
N LEU A 59 1.58 -7.40 7.55
CA LEU A 59 1.74 -6.50 6.41
C LEU A 59 2.34 -5.14 6.78
N ALA A 60 2.78 -4.93 8.03
CA ALA A 60 3.20 -3.62 8.52
C ALA A 60 4.32 -3.01 7.65
N ARG A 61 5.28 -3.82 7.22
CA ARG A 61 6.37 -3.42 6.32
C ARG A 61 5.85 -2.88 4.98
N LEU A 62 4.76 -3.44 4.46
CA LEU A 62 4.19 -3.06 3.16
C LEU A 62 3.24 -1.86 3.28
N ILE A 63 2.44 -1.81 4.36
CA ILE A 63 1.40 -0.79 4.56
C ILE A 63 1.97 0.55 4.99
N LEU A 64 2.95 0.55 5.90
CA LEU A 64 3.45 1.78 6.51
C LEU A 64 4.00 2.75 5.46
N PRO A 65 4.87 2.34 4.52
CA PRO A 65 5.37 3.26 3.51
C PRO A 65 4.29 3.75 2.55
N LEU A 66 3.30 2.91 2.20
CA LEU A 66 2.18 3.31 1.34
C LEU A 66 1.35 4.41 2.01
N ARG A 67 1.05 4.27 3.30
CA ARG A 67 0.31 5.28 4.06
C ARG A 67 1.06 6.59 4.15
N GLU A 68 2.33 6.54 4.53
CA GLU A 68 3.16 7.74 4.64
C GLU A 68 3.32 8.43 3.29
N THR A 69 3.40 7.67 2.19
CA THR A 69 3.42 8.21 0.82
C THR A 69 2.11 8.90 0.45
N LEU A 70 0.97 8.26 0.72
CA LEU A 70 -0.35 8.82 0.43
C LEU A 70 -0.62 10.07 1.29
N ASP A 71 -0.16 10.08 2.54
CA ASP A 71 -0.23 11.23 3.42
C ASP A 71 0.65 12.38 2.89
N TRP A 72 1.87 12.09 2.41
CA TRP A 72 2.74 13.08 1.77
C TRP A 72 2.13 13.67 0.50
N MET A 73 1.44 12.86 -0.29
CA MET A 73 0.67 13.29 -1.47
C MET A 73 -0.63 14.04 -1.09
N ASN A 74 -0.95 14.20 0.19
CA ASN A 74 -2.19 14.80 0.67
C ASN A 74 -3.43 14.12 0.05
N ALA A 75 -3.38 12.79 -0.10
CA ALA A 75 -4.49 12.00 -0.63
C ALA A 75 -5.68 12.05 0.35
N ALA A 76 -6.89 12.17 -0.19
CA ALA A 76 -8.09 12.08 0.64
C ALA A 76 -8.21 10.67 1.27
N LYS A 77 -8.69 10.59 2.51
CA LYS A 77 -8.69 9.35 3.32
C LYS A 77 -9.38 8.15 2.65
N ALA A 78 -10.54 8.36 2.03
CA ALA A 78 -11.29 7.28 1.39
C ALA A 78 -10.58 6.73 0.14
N PRO A 79 -10.10 7.58 -0.79
CA PRO A 79 -9.19 7.17 -1.86
C PRO A 79 -7.91 6.48 -1.37
N ALA A 80 -7.29 6.99 -0.29
CA ALA A 80 -6.07 6.39 0.26
C ALA A 80 -6.29 4.94 0.73
N ASN A 81 -7.37 4.67 1.45
CA ASN A 81 -7.69 3.30 1.88
C ASN A 81 -7.96 2.35 0.70
N SER A 82 -8.61 2.84 -0.36
CA SER A 82 -8.88 2.06 -1.57
C SER A 82 -7.59 1.78 -2.34
N ALA A 83 -6.71 2.78 -2.47
CA ALA A 83 -5.41 2.61 -3.11
C ALA A 83 -4.54 1.58 -2.36
N VAL A 84 -4.46 1.65 -1.04
CA VAL A 84 -3.71 0.65 -0.25
C VAL A 84 -4.29 -0.75 -0.48
N HIS A 85 -5.62 -0.88 -0.51
CA HIS A 85 -6.26 -2.16 -0.80
C HIS A 85 -5.87 -2.71 -2.17
N ASP A 86 -6.03 -1.91 -3.23
CA ASP A 86 -5.80 -2.35 -4.60
C ASP A 86 -4.33 -2.74 -4.82
N ILE A 87 -3.40 -1.98 -4.25
CA ILE A 87 -1.96 -2.27 -4.31
C ILE A 87 -1.63 -3.59 -3.57
N LEU A 88 -2.26 -3.87 -2.41
CA LEU A 88 -2.05 -5.14 -1.71
C LEU A 88 -2.61 -6.33 -2.48
N VAL A 89 -3.77 -6.19 -3.14
CA VAL A 89 -4.32 -7.22 -4.03
C VAL A 89 -3.35 -7.51 -5.18
N GLU A 90 -2.77 -6.48 -5.77
CA GLU A 90 -1.83 -6.64 -6.87
C GLU A 90 -0.52 -7.31 -6.44
N MET A 91 0.02 -6.95 -5.26
CA MET A 91 1.17 -7.65 -4.67
C MET A 91 0.89 -9.13 -4.45
N HIS A 92 -0.32 -9.48 -4.01
CA HIS A 92 -0.72 -10.87 -3.85
C HIS A 92 -0.74 -11.60 -5.20
N ARG A 93 -1.36 -10.99 -6.21
CA ARG A 93 -1.49 -11.54 -7.56
C ARG A 93 -0.13 -11.80 -8.21
N LEU A 94 0.82 -10.87 -8.07
CA LEU A 94 2.14 -10.96 -8.68
C LEU A 94 3.16 -11.72 -7.83
N GLY A 95 2.88 -11.91 -6.54
CA GLY A 95 3.83 -12.50 -5.59
C GLY A 95 5.08 -11.64 -5.35
N LYS A 96 4.99 -10.32 -5.57
CA LYS A 96 6.08 -9.34 -5.44
C LYS A 96 5.60 -8.11 -4.65
N SER A 97 6.49 -7.45 -3.91
CA SER A 97 6.15 -6.17 -3.26
C SER A 97 6.22 -5.02 -4.28
N TYR A 98 5.61 -3.87 -3.99
CA TYR A 98 5.69 -2.70 -4.87
C TYR A 98 7.12 -2.15 -5.03
N TRP A 99 8.04 -2.46 -4.10
CA TRP A 99 9.46 -2.14 -4.24
C TRP A 99 10.12 -2.89 -5.40
N TYR A 100 9.52 -4.00 -5.86
CA TYR A 100 9.97 -4.63 -7.09
C TYR A 100 9.82 -3.71 -8.31
N TRP A 101 8.79 -2.86 -8.35
CA TRP A 101 8.57 -1.93 -9.46
C TRP A 101 9.48 -0.69 -9.41
N THR A 102 10.16 -0.47 -8.29
CA THR A 102 11.06 0.67 -8.12
C THR A 102 12.52 0.33 -8.39
N GLN A 103 12.84 -0.95 -8.62
CA GLN A 103 14.18 -1.34 -9.05
C GLN A 103 14.21 -1.28 -10.57
N GLU A 104 15.01 -0.36 -11.12
CA GLU A 104 15.35 -0.36 -12.54
C GLU A 104 16.00 -1.71 -12.89
N GLU A 105 15.62 -2.30 -14.04
CA GLU A 105 16.31 -3.46 -14.62
C GLU A 105 17.76 -3.13 -15.02
#